data_AF-A0A3B0K6A9-F1
#
_entry.id   AF-A0A3B0K6A9-F1
#
_cell.length_a   1.000
_cell.length_b   1.000
_cell.length_c   1.000
_cell.angle_alpha   90.00
_cell.angle_beta   90.00
_cell.angle_gamma   90.00
#
_symmetry.space_group_name_H-M   'P 1'
#
loop_
_entity.id
_entity.type
_entity.pdbx_description
1 polymer ?
#
loop_
_entity_poly.entity_id
_entity_poly.type
_entity_poly.pdbx_seq_one_letter_code
_entity_poly.pdbx_strand_id
1 'polypeptide(L)'
;MFLISRKGGTLLAINNFLYRSNLKFFGKSNNILYWECVQNRSVKCRSRLKTVGDDLYVTNDVHNHMGDNVRIEAAKVSGMLIHRKLSSLTSADRIQGSWKLEDDPTATPDQ
;
A
#
# COMPACT_ATOMS: atom_id res chain seq x y z
N MET A 1 -4.34 -2.23 -4.68
CA MET A 1 -3.88 -0.85 -4.99
C MET A 1 -3.01 -0.36 -3.85
N PHE A 2 -1.91 0.34 -4.15
CA PHE A 2 -1.10 0.99 -3.12
C PHE A 2 -1.46 2.47 -3.03
N LEU A 3 -1.39 3.03 -1.82
CA LEU A 3 -1.54 4.47 -1.63
C LEU A 3 -0.54 4.99 -0.60
N ILE A 4 -0.15 6.25 -0.77
CA ILE A 4 0.72 6.95 0.18
C ILE A 4 -0.13 7.51 1.31
N SER A 5 0.24 7.21 2.55
CA SER A 5 -0.33 7.86 3.72
C SER A 5 0.12 9.31 3.79
N ARG A 6 -0.64 10.17 4.49
CA ARG A 6 -0.26 11.59 4.73
C ARG A 6 1.14 11.79 5.32
N LYS A 7 1.72 10.77 5.98
CA LYS A 7 3.07 10.80 6.57
C LYS A 7 4.12 10.10 5.69
N GLY A 8 3.82 9.83 4.43
CA GLY A 8 4.75 9.23 3.46
C GLY A 8 4.82 7.70 3.48
N GLY A 9 4.19 7.01 4.46
CA GLY A 9 4.21 5.55 4.51
C GLY A 9 3.29 4.89 3.47
N THR A 10 3.76 3.81 2.83
CA THR A 10 3.00 3.01 1.86
C THR A 10 1.93 2.16 2.56
N LEU A 11 0.71 2.19 2.02
CA LEU A 11 -0.42 1.38 2.44
C LEU A 11 -0.93 0.54 1.28
N LEU A 12 -1.39 -0.67 1.60
CA LEU A 12 -2.09 -1.55 0.66
C LEU A 12 -3.59 -1.44 0.92
N ALA A 13 -4.36 -1.11 -0.11
CA ALA A 13 -5.82 -1.06 -0.08
C ALA A 13 -6.41 -2.31 -0.74
N ILE A 14 -7.22 -3.06 0.01
CA ILE A 14 -7.93 -4.28 -0.41
C ILE A 14 -9.31 -4.31 0.25
N ASN A 15 -10.37 -4.51 -0.55
CA ASN A 15 -11.76 -4.62 -0.07
C ASN A 15 -12.15 -3.51 0.91
N ASN A 16 -11.82 -2.26 0.57
CA ASN A 16 -12.10 -1.08 1.40
C ASN A 16 -11.33 -1.01 2.73
N PHE A 17 -10.43 -1.94 3.01
CA PHE A 17 -9.56 -1.92 4.18
C PHE A 17 -8.13 -1.52 3.81
N LEU A 18 -7.46 -0.86 4.74
CA LEU A 18 -6.08 -0.45 4.59
C LEU A 18 -5.16 -1.31 5.45
N TYR A 19 -4.03 -1.67 4.86
CA TYR A 19 -3.00 -2.44 5.50
C TYR A 19 -1.67 -1.70 5.43
N ARG A 20 -0.89 -1.81 6.49
CA ARG A 20 0.50 -1.32 6.56
C ARG A 20 1.47 -2.48 6.57
N SER A 21 2.66 -2.24 6.07
CA SER A 21 3.81 -3.13 6.24
C SER A 21 5.00 -2.33 6.76
N ASN A 22 5.92 -3.01 7.43
CA ASN A 22 7.23 -2.43 7.74
C ASN A 22 8.18 -2.45 6.52
N LEU A 23 7.71 -2.95 5.36
CA LEU A 23 8.48 -3.15 4.13
C LEU A 23 9.74 -4.00 4.34
N LYS A 24 9.72 -4.86 5.35
CA LYS A 24 10.77 -5.86 5.60
C LYS A 24 10.41 -7.12 4.84
N PHE A 25 11.21 -7.46 3.83
CA PHE A 25 11.06 -8.68 3.06
C PHE A 25 11.59 -9.89 3.84
N PHE A 26 10.94 -11.04 3.66
CA PHE A 26 11.23 -12.30 4.34
C PHE A 26 11.25 -13.47 3.33
N GLY A 27 11.58 -14.67 3.83
CA GLY A 27 11.67 -15.90 3.04
C GLY A 27 13.04 -16.08 2.38
N LYS A 28 13.33 -17.29 1.87
CA LYS A 28 14.62 -17.61 1.24
C LYS A 28 14.92 -16.71 0.04
N SER A 29 13.88 -16.31 -0.70
CA SER A 29 13.99 -15.47 -1.89
C SER A 29 13.76 -13.99 -1.60
N ASN A 30 13.69 -13.56 -0.33
CA ASN A 30 13.42 -12.16 0.07
C ASN A 30 12.24 -11.51 -0.68
N ASN A 31 11.17 -12.27 -0.90
CA ASN A 31 10.01 -11.82 -1.67
C ASN A 31 8.71 -11.84 -0.86
N ILE A 32 8.77 -12.14 0.44
CA ILE A 32 7.57 -12.19 1.30
C ILE A 32 7.44 -10.88 2.07
N LEU A 33 6.31 -10.19 1.93
CA LEU A 33 5.94 -9.06 2.79
C LEU A 33 4.70 -9.40 3.61
N TYR A 34 4.74 -9.05 4.89
CA TYR A 34 3.60 -9.17 5.78
C TYR A 34 2.89 -7.83 5.93
N TRP A 35 1.57 -7.90 5.98
CA TRP A 35 0.70 -6.74 6.06
C TRP A 35 -0.25 -6.92 7.24
N GLU A 36 -0.48 -5.82 7.97
CA GLU A 36 -1.45 -5.77 9.05
C GLU A 36 -2.43 -4.63 8.86
N CYS A 37 -3.68 -4.85 9.25
CA CYS A 37 -4.70 -3.80 9.18
C CYS A 37 -4.21 -2.54 9.91
N VAL A 38 -4.44 -1.36 9.32
CA VAL A 38 -4.05 -0.08 9.92
C VAL A 38 -4.71 0.13 11.29
N GLN A 39 -5.88 -0.47 11.53
CA GLN A 39 -6.59 -0.39 12.81
C GLN A 39 -6.14 -1.45 13.83
N ASN A 40 -5.11 -2.27 13.53
CA ASN A 40 -4.58 -3.27 14.48
C ASN A 40 -4.18 -2.67 15.84
N ARG A 41 -3.67 -1.43 15.87
CA ARG A 41 -3.30 -0.76 17.14
C ARG A 41 -4.46 -0.02 17.79
N SER A 42 -5.33 0.59 16.98
CA SER A 42 -6.42 1.44 17.47
C SER A 42 -7.58 0.62 18.06
N VAL A 43 -8.01 -0.44 17.37
CA VAL A 43 -9.19 -1.24 17.74
C VAL A 43 -8.87 -2.74 17.86
N LYS A 44 -7.58 -3.08 17.96
CA LYS A 44 -7.09 -4.47 18.06
C LYS A 44 -7.51 -5.37 16.89
N CYS A 45 -7.71 -4.80 15.70
CA CYS A 45 -8.07 -5.57 14.51
C CYS A 45 -7.01 -6.63 14.16
N ARG A 46 -7.47 -7.86 13.92
CA ARG A 46 -6.60 -9.04 13.72
C ARG A 46 -6.45 -9.44 12.26
N SER A 47 -7.08 -8.75 11.32
CA SER A 47 -6.90 -9.03 9.90
C SER A 47 -5.43 -8.85 9.47
N ARG A 48 -4.96 -9.81 8.67
CA ARG A 48 -3.58 -9.95 8.18
C ARG A 48 -3.57 -10.44 6.74
N LEU A 49 -2.60 -9.95 5.99
CA LEU A 49 -2.30 -10.43 4.64
C LEU A 49 -0.80 -10.72 4.56
N LYS A 50 -0.41 -11.48 3.55
CA LYS A 50 0.96 -11.53 3.09
C LYS A 50 0.98 -11.44 1.58
N THR A 51 2.09 -11.02 1.04
CA THR A 51 2.36 -11.07 -0.39
C THR A 51 3.62 -11.87 -0.62
N VAL A 52 3.67 -12.63 -1.71
CA VAL A 52 4.85 -13.41 -2.13
C VAL A 52 5.15 -13.00 -3.57
N GLY A 53 6.22 -12.24 -3.77
CA GLY A 53 6.43 -11.53 -5.03
C GLY A 53 5.29 -10.54 -5.26
N ASP A 54 4.58 -10.67 -6.38
CA ASP A 54 3.41 -9.84 -6.72
C ASP A 54 2.07 -10.48 -6.33
N ASP A 55 2.08 -11.71 -5.79
CA ASP A 55 0.87 -12.45 -5.44
C ASP A 55 0.38 -12.10 -4.02
N LEU A 56 -0.93 -11.89 -3.87
CA LEU A 56 -1.58 -11.58 -2.60
C LEU A 56 -2.20 -12.82 -1.96
N TYR A 57 -1.95 -13.01 -0.67
CA TYR A 57 -2.52 -14.07 0.14
C TYR A 57 -3.17 -13.48 1.39
N VAL A 58 -4.45 -13.81 1.59
CA VAL A 58 -5.19 -13.44 2.79
C VAL A 58 -4.88 -14.45 3.89
N THR A 59 -4.31 -14.02 5.01
CA THR A 59 -3.97 -14.91 6.13
C THR A 59 -4.97 -14.82 7.28
N ASN A 60 -5.65 -13.69 7.43
CA ASN A 60 -6.82 -13.50 8.28
C ASN A 60 -7.68 -12.36 7.72
N ASP A 61 -8.92 -12.62 7.33
CA ASP A 61 -9.83 -11.65 6.73
C ASP A 61 -10.80 -11.00 7.73
N VAL A 62 -10.73 -11.38 9.01
CA VAL A 62 -11.69 -10.90 10.02
C VAL A 62 -11.34 -9.48 10.47
N HIS A 63 -12.24 -8.55 10.16
CA HIS A 63 -12.23 -7.17 10.66
C HIS A 63 -13.30 -6.97 11.73
N ASN A 64 -12.98 -6.15 12.73
CA ASN A 64 -13.89 -5.76 13.81
C ASN A 64 -14.26 -4.25 13.72
N HIS A 65 -14.15 -3.68 12.53
CA HIS A 65 -14.44 -2.29 12.24
C HIS A 65 -14.89 -2.13 10.79
N MET A 66 -15.48 -0.97 10.49
CA MET A 66 -15.87 -0.61 9.12
C MET A 66 -14.64 -0.28 8.27
N GLY A 67 -14.79 -0.41 6.94
CA GLY A 67 -13.75 -0.07 5.97
C GLY A 67 -13.43 1.44 5.90
N ASP A 68 -12.24 1.76 5.43
CA ASP A 68 -11.68 3.11 5.31
C ASP A 68 -12.05 3.80 3.97
N ASN A 69 -13.29 3.62 3.49
CA ASN A 69 -13.75 4.07 2.16
C ASN A 69 -13.38 5.53 1.89
N VAL A 70 -13.71 6.42 2.83
CA VAL A 70 -13.49 7.87 2.73
C VAL A 70 -12.01 8.18 2.51
N ARG A 71 -11.13 7.47 3.20
CA ARG A 71 -9.68 7.68 3.09
C ARG A 71 -9.13 7.15 1.76
N ILE A 72 -9.67 6.03 1.27
CA ILE A 72 -9.31 5.46 -0.02
C ILE A 72 -9.72 6.41 -1.14
N GLU A 73 -10.97 6.90 -1.12
CA GLU A 73 -11.46 7.83 -2.14
C GLU A 73 -10.71 9.17 -2.10
N ALA A 74 -10.44 9.72 -0.91
CA ALA A 74 -9.62 10.93 -0.79
C ALA A 74 -8.21 10.74 -1.37
N ALA A 75 -7.60 9.56 -1.19
CA ALA A 75 -6.29 9.26 -1.78
C ALA A 75 -6.34 9.15 -3.30
N LYS A 76 -7.43 8.62 -3.87
CA LYS A 76 -7.64 8.58 -5.32
C LYS A 76 -7.75 10.00 -5.90
N VAL A 77 -8.60 10.84 -5.30
CA VAL A 77 -8.84 12.23 -5.78
C VAL A 77 -7.59 13.09 -5.67
N SER A 78 -6.76 12.88 -4.64
CA SER A 78 -5.54 13.66 -4.40
C SER A 78 -4.31 13.15 -5.17
N GLY A 79 -4.45 12.12 -6.02
CA GLY A 79 -3.32 11.57 -6.77
C GLY A 79 -2.29 10.84 -5.91
N MET A 80 -2.64 10.45 -4.68
CA MET A 80 -1.75 9.71 -3.76
C MET A 80 -1.70 8.19 -4.04
N LEU A 81 -2.08 7.77 -5.26
CA LEU A 81 -2.07 6.37 -5.67
C LEU A 81 -0.71 5.97 -6.19
N ILE A 82 -0.25 4.78 -5.81
CA ILE A 82 0.93 4.17 -6.41
C ILE A 82 0.49 3.01 -7.30
N HIS A 83 0.76 3.15 -8.59
CA HIS A 83 0.60 2.09 -9.59
C HIS A 83 1.96 1.44 -9.83
N ARG A 84 2.41 0.64 -8.86
CA ARG A 84 3.66 -0.12 -8.95
C ARG A 84 3.42 -1.59 -8.63
N LYS A 85 4.17 -2.47 -9.29
CA LYS A 85 4.26 -3.88 -8.89
C LYS A 85 4.90 -3.96 -7.52
N LEU A 86 4.48 -4.91 -6.70
CA LEU A 86 5.04 -5.05 -5.36
C LEU A 86 6.53 -5.39 -5.41
N SER A 87 6.94 -6.16 -6.43
CA SER A 87 8.34 -6.46 -6.74
C SER A 87 9.23 -5.22 -6.95
N SER A 88 8.64 -4.05 -7.21
CA SER A 88 9.37 -2.78 -7.32
C SER A 88 9.45 -1.98 -6.01
N LEU A 89 8.77 -2.42 -4.94
CA LEU A 89 8.89 -1.79 -3.63
C LEU A 89 10.18 -2.24 -2.95
N THR A 90 10.87 -1.29 -2.36
CA THR A 90 12.12 -1.46 -1.62
C THR A 90 11.99 -0.88 -0.23
N SER A 91 12.97 -1.16 0.63
CA SER A 91 13.08 -0.50 1.95
C SER A 91 13.24 1.02 1.84
N ALA A 92 13.71 1.57 0.71
CA ALA A 92 13.88 3.01 0.50
C ALA A 92 12.54 3.73 0.31
N ASP A 93 11.51 3.02 -0.18
CA ASP A 93 10.13 3.53 -0.27
C ASP A 93 9.49 3.77 1.12
N ARG A 94 10.20 3.44 2.21
CA ARG A 94 9.86 3.83 3.58
C ARG A 94 10.15 5.32 3.85
N ILE A 95 11.09 5.94 3.13
CA ILE A 95 11.71 7.22 3.49
C ILE A 95 11.25 8.38 2.59
N GLN A 96 10.80 8.13 1.36
CA GLN A 96 10.38 9.22 0.48
C GLN A 96 8.97 9.73 0.81
N GLY A 97 8.93 10.69 1.74
CA GLY A 97 7.90 11.75 1.78
C GLY A 97 8.15 12.86 0.74
N SER A 98 8.99 12.62 -0.27
CA SER A 98 9.23 13.53 -1.39
C SER A 98 8.95 12.77 -2.67
N TRP A 99 7.70 12.84 -3.12
CA TRP A 99 7.31 12.41 -4.45
C TRP A 99 7.26 13.66 -5.31
N LYS A 100 8.31 13.87 -6.10
CA LYS A 100 8.11 14.60 -7.35
C LYS A 100 7.29 13.67 -8.23
N LEU A 101 6.11 14.14 -8.64
CA LEU A 101 5.45 13.60 -9.81
C LEU A 101 6.48 13.72 -10.93
N GLU A 102 7.06 12.59 -11.34
CA GLU A 102 7.74 12.56 -12.62
C GLU A 102 6.64 12.76 -13.66
N ASP A 103 6.67 13.91 -14.33
CA ASP A 103 5.78 14.24 -15.42
C ASP A 103 5.76 13.09 -16.43
N ASP A 104 4.55 12.66 -16.77
CA ASP A 104 4.27 11.73 -17.84
C ASP A 104 4.91 12.23 -19.15
N PRO A 105 5.87 11.51 -19.75
CA PRO A 105 6.46 11.92 -21.02
C PRO A 105 5.56 11.61 -22.24
N THR A 106 4.27 11.36 -22.05
CA THR A 106 3.32 11.06 -23.14
C THR A 106 2.35 12.21 -23.42
N ALA A 107 2.85 13.44 -23.47
CA ALA A 107 2.20 14.51 -24.23
C ALA A 107 3.00 14.70 -25.52
N THR A 108 2.62 13.96 -26.56
CA THR A 108 3.02 14.28 -27.94
C THR A 108 2.57 15.71 -28.27
N PRO A 109 3.44 16.59 -28.79
CA PRO A 109 2.99 17.86 -29.31
C PRO A 109 2.25 17.59 -30.62
N ASP A 110 0.95 17.86 -30.64
CA ASP A 110 0.20 17.96 -31.90
C ASP A 110 0.58 19.28 -32.58
N GLN A 111 0.76 19.19 -33.89
CA GLN A 111 1.43 20.14 -34.77
C GLN A 111 0.73 21.49 -34.93
#